data_AF-A0AAD7Z1Q3-F1
#
_entry.id   AF-A0AAD7Z1Q3-F1
#
_cell.length_a   1.000
_cell.length_b   1.000
_cell.length_c   1.000
_cell.angle_alpha   90.00
_cell.angle_beta   90.00
_cell.angle_gamma   90.00
#
_symmetry.space_group_name_H-M   'P 1'
#
loop_
_entity.id
_entity.type
_entity.pdbx_description
1 polymer ?
#
loop_
_entity_poly.entity_id
_entity_poly.type
_entity_poly.pdbx_seq_one_letter_code
_entity_poly.pdbx_strand_id
1 'polypeptide(L)'
;MEIDSGSGSSVISESLYLRMFSLYQLYNCKVKMCLYNGHKISPLGFFTITAKYNDMQKNIKIFVVKNGGPPLLGRDFMSAFNLIITTDIKSLKCSESSDSTDSNSVRELLDKFPDLWRDELGSFNKFKVSLKLKENAVPKFFKSRTVPFALKDKVEQELERLKKLNILVPIDHAPYATPIVPVLKENGSVRIAGDFSVTLNKDLIIEKYPLPRIEEVFAKLGGGEMYSKIDLKNAYNQFILGEPSQILTAINTHKGLYKYTRLVYGLANAPAIFQKSMETLLSGIDGVSVWLDYMYYGSR
;
A
#
# COMPACT_ATOMS: atom_id res chain seq x y z
N MET A 1 -12.50 9.91 -25.16
CA MET A 1 -12.31 8.49 -24.80
C MET A 1 -11.26 8.48 -23.69
N GLU A 2 -11.42 7.62 -22.70
CA GLU A 2 -10.51 7.48 -21.56
C GLU A 2 -9.47 6.40 -21.86
N ILE A 3 -8.21 6.63 -21.50
CA ILE A 3 -7.16 5.62 -21.61
C ILE A 3 -7.23 4.71 -20.37
N ASP A 4 -7.44 3.41 -20.56
CA ASP A 4 -7.66 2.46 -19.46
C ASP A 4 -6.75 1.22 -19.61
N SER A 5 -5.81 1.06 -18.67
CA SER A 5 -4.88 -0.07 -18.65
C SER A 5 -5.51 -1.36 -18.14
N GLY A 6 -6.64 -1.28 -17.43
CA GLY A 6 -7.45 -2.42 -17.01
C GLY A 6 -8.19 -3.06 -18.19
N SER A 7 -8.61 -2.26 -19.16
CA SER A 7 -9.27 -2.77 -20.36
C SER A 7 -8.29 -3.38 -21.36
N GLY A 8 -8.55 -4.62 -21.78
CA GLY A 8 -7.76 -5.28 -22.82
C GLY A 8 -8.08 -4.81 -24.25
N SER A 9 -9.21 -4.14 -24.46
CA SER A 9 -9.67 -3.72 -25.78
C SER A 9 -10.30 -2.35 -25.74
N SER A 10 -10.20 -1.63 -26.85
CA SER A 10 -10.85 -0.34 -27.01
C SER A 10 -12.34 -0.53 -27.31
N VAL A 11 -13.19 0.10 -26.48
CA VAL A 11 -14.64 -0.14 -26.47
C VAL A 11 -15.42 1.17 -26.40
N ILE A 12 -16.57 1.22 -27.06
CA ILE A 12 -17.53 2.32 -26.94
C ILE A 12 -18.96 1.81 -26.77
N SER A 13 -19.85 2.66 -26.27
CA SER A 13 -21.28 2.36 -26.20
C SER A 13 -21.95 2.40 -27.58
N GLU A 14 -23.01 1.62 -27.75
CA GLU A 14 -23.89 1.66 -28.92
C GLU A 14 -24.43 3.07 -29.20
N SER A 15 -24.82 3.81 -28.15
CA SER A 15 -25.32 5.17 -28.28
C SER A 15 -24.26 6.13 -28.84
N LEU A 16 -23.00 5.99 -28.43
CA LEU A 16 -21.90 6.79 -28.96
C LEU A 16 -21.58 6.42 -30.41
N TYR A 17 -21.60 5.12 -30.73
CA TYR A 17 -21.41 4.62 -32.08
C TYR A 17 -22.45 5.21 -33.04
N LEU A 18 -23.74 5.10 -32.71
CA LEU A 18 -24.82 5.62 -33.57
C LEU A 18 -24.72 7.13 -33.77
N ARG A 19 -24.27 7.87 -32.74
CA ARG A 19 -24.15 9.33 -32.80
C ARG A 19 -22.96 9.82 -33.62
N MET A 20 -21.81 9.17 -33.53
CA MET A 20 -20.54 9.70 -34.05
C MET A 20 -19.88 8.84 -35.13
N PHE A 21 -20.23 7.56 -35.20
CA PHE A 21 -19.54 6.57 -36.03
C PHE A 21 -20.51 5.72 -36.88
N SER A 22 -21.76 6.15 -37.04
CA SER A 22 -22.80 5.44 -37.80
C SER A 22 -22.47 5.24 -39.28
N LEU A 23 -21.55 6.05 -39.83
CA LEU A 23 -21.05 5.92 -41.20
C LEU A 23 -20.03 4.78 -41.35
N TYR A 24 -19.44 4.30 -40.26
CA TYR A 24 -18.53 3.16 -40.30
C TYR A 24 -19.34 1.87 -40.38
N GLN A 25 -18.88 0.89 -41.15
CA GLN A 25 -19.53 -0.41 -41.18
C GLN A 25 -19.20 -1.18 -39.89
N LEU A 26 -20.24 -1.66 -39.20
CA LEU A 26 -20.10 -2.55 -38.06
C LEU A 26 -19.93 -3.99 -38.53
N TYR A 27 -18.79 -4.59 -38.21
CA TYR A 27 -18.49 -5.98 -38.53
C TYR A 27 -18.86 -6.89 -37.36
N ASN A 28 -19.47 -8.03 -37.67
CA ASN A 28 -19.81 -9.03 -36.66
C ASN A 28 -18.54 -9.62 -36.05
N CYS A 29 -18.56 -9.90 -34.74
CA CYS A 29 -17.48 -10.59 -34.04
C CYS A 29 -18.00 -11.66 -33.10
N LYS A 30 -17.26 -12.76 -32.98
CA LYS A 30 -17.52 -13.84 -32.01
C LYS A 30 -16.77 -13.62 -30.68
N VAL A 31 -16.23 -12.42 -30.47
CA VAL A 31 -15.44 -12.09 -29.28
C VAL A 31 -16.37 -12.03 -28.07
N LYS A 32 -15.98 -12.69 -26.98
CA LYS A 32 -16.60 -12.54 -25.67
C LYS A 32 -15.64 -11.79 -24.77
N MET A 33 -16.13 -10.75 -24.13
CA MET A 33 -15.36 -9.95 -23.18
C MET A 33 -15.83 -10.22 -21.76
N CYS A 34 -14.97 -9.90 -20.79
CA CYS A 34 -15.25 -10.07 -19.38
C CYS A 34 -15.00 -8.73 -18.68
N LEU A 35 -15.98 -8.27 -17.90
CA LEU A 35 -15.84 -7.12 -17.02
C LEU A 35 -15.00 -7.49 -15.79
N TYR A 36 -14.53 -6.49 -15.06
CA TYR A 36 -13.70 -6.67 -13.87
C TYR A 36 -14.39 -7.50 -12.76
N ASN A 37 -15.72 -7.50 -12.72
CA ASN A 37 -16.52 -8.28 -11.77
C ASN A 37 -16.79 -9.72 -12.23
N GLY A 38 -16.19 -10.17 -13.34
CA GLY A 38 -16.39 -11.51 -13.90
C GLY A 38 -17.61 -11.65 -14.84
N HIS A 39 -18.43 -10.60 -14.97
CA HIS A 39 -19.61 -10.65 -15.84
C HIS A 39 -19.19 -10.65 -17.33
N LYS A 40 -19.75 -11.58 -18.11
CA LYS A 40 -19.43 -11.74 -19.54
C LYS A 40 -20.32 -10.84 -20.38
N ILE A 41 -19.72 -10.14 -21.33
CA ILE A 41 -20.43 -9.30 -22.30
C ILE A 41 -20.02 -9.71 -23.72
N SER A 42 -20.93 -9.55 -24.67
CA SER A 42 -20.66 -9.77 -26.09
C SER A 42 -20.88 -8.45 -26.83
N PRO A 43 -19.87 -7.91 -27.52
CA PRO A 43 -20.04 -6.73 -28.36
C PRO A 43 -21.07 -7.00 -29.47
N LEU A 44 -21.77 -5.95 -29.88
CA LEU A 44 -22.62 -5.97 -31.08
C LEU A 44 -21.79 -6.17 -32.35
N GLY A 45 -20.55 -5.71 -32.33
CA GLY A 45 -19.58 -5.84 -33.40
C GLY A 45 -18.36 -4.96 -33.13
N PHE A 46 -17.55 -4.77 -34.17
CA PHE A 46 -16.43 -3.84 -34.15
C PHE A 46 -16.36 -3.07 -35.46
N PHE A 47 -15.74 -1.91 -35.41
CA PHE A 47 -15.33 -1.15 -36.58
C PHE A 47 -13.87 -0.73 -36.39
N THR A 48 -13.21 -0.35 -37.49
CA THR A 48 -11.81 0.07 -37.44
C THR A 48 -11.75 1.57 -37.70
N ILE A 49 -11.00 2.28 -36.85
CA ILE A 49 -10.66 3.69 -37.06
C ILE A 49 -9.18 3.82 -37.34
N THR A 50 -8.81 4.86 -38.07
CA THR A 50 -7.43 5.29 -38.21
C THR A 50 -7.15 6.33 -37.13
N ALA A 51 -6.39 5.95 -36.10
CA ALA A 51 -5.97 6.85 -35.04
C ALA A 51 -4.58 7.43 -35.37
N LYS A 52 -4.35 8.69 -34.97
CA LYS A 52 -3.05 9.36 -35.06
C LYS A 52 -2.65 9.84 -33.66
N TYR A 53 -1.41 9.59 -33.28
CA TYR A 53 -0.80 10.08 -32.05
C TYR A 53 0.69 10.36 -32.33
N ASN A 54 1.13 11.59 -32.08
CA ASN A 54 2.43 12.10 -32.54
C ASN A 54 2.62 11.85 -34.05
N ASP A 55 3.78 11.32 -34.44
CA ASP A 55 4.12 10.96 -35.82
C ASP A 55 3.65 9.55 -36.21
N MET A 56 2.93 8.85 -35.32
CA MET A 56 2.43 7.52 -35.56
C MET A 56 0.97 7.55 -36.00
N GLN A 57 0.64 6.71 -36.98
CA GLN A 57 -0.73 6.47 -37.43
C GLN A 57 -1.00 4.97 -37.46
N LYS A 58 -2.07 4.54 -36.79
CA LYS A 58 -2.41 3.12 -36.61
C LYS A 58 -3.90 2.88 -36.78
N ASN A 59 -4.24 1.73 -37.35
CA ASN A 59 -5.62 1.26 -37.45
C ASN A 59 -5.98 0.52 -36.17
N ILE A 60 -6.99 1.02 -35.45
CA ILE A 60 -7.43 0.50 -34.16
C ILE A 60 -8.84 -0.07 -34.31
N LYS A 61 -9.03 -1.30 -33.82
CA LYS A 61 -10.35 -1.91 -33.73
C LYS A 61 -11.06 -1.39 -32.49
N ILE A 62 -12.27 -0.85 -32.68
CA ILE A 62 -13.13 -0.36 -31.61
C ILE A 62 -14.36 -1.27 -31.56
N PHE A 63 -14.60 -1.87 -30.40
CA PHE A 63 -15.75 -2.74 -30.17
C PHE A 63 -16.95 -1.94 -29.64
N VAL A 64 -18.14 -2.26 -30.13
CA VAL A 64 -19.38 -1.58 -29.75
C VAL A 64 -20.17 -2.45 -28.79
N VAL A 65 -20.47 -1.94 -27.59
CA VAL A 65 -21.18 -2.67 -26.54
C VAL A 65 -22.55 -2.07 -26.29
N LYS A 66 -23.58 -2.91 -26.32
CA LYS A 66 -24.96 -2.52 -25.97
C LYS A 66 -25.05 -2.13 -24.50
N ASN A 67 -25.64 -0.98 -24.21
CA ASN A 67 -25.67 -0.39 -22.86
C ASN A 67 -24.27 -0.23 -22.23
N GLY A 68 -23.24 -0.01 -23.06
CA GLY A 68 -21.87 0.21 -22.61
C GLY A 68 -21.71 1.52 -21.83
N GLY A 69 -20.65 1.58 -21.02
CA GLY A 69 -20.27 2.74 -20.22
C GLY A 69 -19.45 3.78 -21.00
N PRO A 70 -18.60 4.57 -20.31
CA PRO A 70 -17.69 5.51 -20.93
C PRO A 70 -16.82 4.86 -22.01
N PRO A 71 -16.46 5.60 -23.08
CA PRO A 71 -15.63 5.06 -24.16
C PRO A 71 -14.18 4.91 -23.71
N LEU A 72 -13.61 3.71 -23.85
CA LEU A 72 -12.28 3.34 -23.37
C LEU A 72 -11.32 3.05 -24.53
N LEU A 73 -10.08 3.48 -24.39
CA LEU A 73 -8.92 3.07 -25.17
C LEU A 73 -8.09 2.11 -24.33
N GLY A 74 -8.14 0.83 -24.70
CA GLY A 74 -7.52 -0.24 -23.92
C GLY A 74 -6.05 -0.48 -24.25
N ARG A 75 -5.53 -1.58 -23.72
CA ARG A 75 -4.14 -2.02 -23.97
C ARG A 75 -3.83 -2.28 -25.45
N ASP A 76 -4.83 -2.55 -26.28
CA ASP A 76 -4.68 -2.66 -27.75
C ASP A 76 -4.26 -1.34 -28.39
N PHE A 77 -4.89 -0.23 -27.98
CA PHE A 77 -4.50 1.11 -28.37
C PHE A 77 -3.11 1.45 -27.81
N MET A 78 -2.88 1.21 -26.53
CA MET A 78 -1.59 1.47 -25.88
C MET A 78 -0.44 0.75 -26.59
N SER A 79 -0.62 -0.55 -26.87
CA SER A 79 0.37 -1.35 -27.57
C SER A 79 0.60 -0.87 -29.00
N ALA A 80 -0.43 -0.39 -29.70
CA ALA A 80 -0.28 0.10 -31.07
C ALA A 80 0.57 1.38 -31.15
N PHE A 81 0.52 2.21 -30.11
CA PHE A 81 1.23 3.49 -30.01
C PHE A 81 2.42 3.46 -29.06
N ASN A 82 2.84 2.28 -28.60
CA ASN A 82 3.93 2.11 -27.63
C ASN A 82 3.77 2.97 -26.37
N LEU A 83 2.52 3.13 -25.89
CA LEU A 83 2.25 3.82 -24.63
C LEU A 83 2.64 2.89 -23.48
N ILE A 84 3.68 3.27 -22.75
CA ILE A 84 4.14 2.56 -21.57
C ILE A 84 3.61 3.30 -20.35
N ILE A 85 2.78 2.63 -19.56
CA ILE A 85 2.42 3.11 -18.22
C ILE A 85 3.45 2.52 -17.27
N THR A 86 4.50 3.29 -16.97
CA THR A 86 5.44 2.92 -15.92
C THR A 86 4.81 3.28 -14.57
N THR A 87 4.59 2.26 -13.74
CA THR A 87 4.56 2.47 -12.29
C THR A 87 5.94 2.08 -11.80
N ASP A 88 6.87 3.03 -11.69
CA ASP A 88 8.20 2.78 -11.14
C ASP A 88 8.10 2.47 -9.64
N ILE A 89 7.70 1.24 -9.32
CA ILE A 89 7.85 0.64 -8.00
C ILE A 89 8.83 -0.52 -8.17
N LYS A 90 10.10 -0.19 -8.33
CA LYS A 90 11.23 -1.11 -8.14
C LYS A 90 12.52 -0.31 -7.97
N SER A 91 12.88 -0.09 -6.70
CA SER A 91 14.18 0.43 -6.22
C SER A 91 14.54 1.85 -6.69
N LEU A 92 15.15 2.62 -5.79
CA LEU A 92 15.84 3.87 -6.15
C LEU A 92 16.84 3.61 -7.30
N LYS A 93 16.42 3.94 -8.51
CA LYS A 93 17.32 4.35 -9.59
C LYS A 93 17.02 5.83 -9.81
N CYS A 94 17.95 6.70 -9.45
CA CYS A 94 18.09 7.94 -10.21
C CYS A 94 18.43 7.48 -11.64
N SER A 95 17.41 7.27 -12.47
CA SER A 95 17.64 7.29 -13.90
C SER A 95 18.08 8.71 -14.19
N GLU A 96 19.34 8.87 -14.58
CA GLU A 96 19.77 9.99 -15.38
C GLU A 96 18.97 9.94 -16.70
N SER A 97 17.69 10.31 -16.63
CA SER A 97 17.00 10.86 -17.78
C SER A 97 17.62 12.21 -18.00
N SER A 98 18.17 12.37 -19.19
CA SER A 98 18.90 13.52 -19.70
C SER A 98 18.02 14.77 -19.84
N ASP A 99 17.44 15.22 -18.73
CA ASP A 99 16.86 16.56 -18.55
C ASP A 99 17.49 17.15 -17.27
N SER A 100 18.50 17.99 -17.50
CA SER A 100 19.53 18.40 -16.55
C SER A 100 19.08 19.38 -15.44
N THR A 101 17.79 19.43 -15.09
CA THR A 101 17.25 20.38 -14.11
C THR A 101 16.60 19.69 -12.89
N ASP A 102 15.90 18.57 -13.05
CA ASP A 102 15.13 17.97 -11.95
C ASP A 102 15.98 17.10 -11.00
N SER A 103 17.03 16.44 -11.51
CA SER A 103 17.89 15.57 -10.71
C SER A 103 18.75 16.31 -9.67
N ASN A 104 18.96 17.62 -9.84
CA ASN A 104 19.67 18.43 -8.84
C ASN A 104 18.80 18.70 -7.60
N SER A 105 17.51 18.98 -7.78
CA SER A 105 16.62 19.35 -6.68
C SER A 105 16.41 18.24 -5.64
N VAL A 106 16.29 16.98 -6.09
CA VAL A 106 16.15 15.83 -5.19
C VAL A 106 17.45 15.53 -4.47
N ARG A 107 18.60 15.59 -5.17
CA ARG A 107 19.91 15.39 -4.55
C ARG A 107 20.18 16.44 -3.47
N GLU A 108 19.84 17.70 -3.73
CA GLU A 108 19.93 18.78 -2.72
C GLU A 108 19.07 18.48 -1.48
N LEU A 109 17.88 17.90 -1.63
CA LEU A 109 17.05 17.49 -0.49
C LEU A 109 17.65 16.30 0.28
N LEU A 110 18.22 15.33 -0.41
CA LEU A 110 18.92 14.20 0.21
C LEU A 110 20.12 14.69 1.04
N ASP A 111 20.91 15.60 0.46
CA ASP A 111 22.09 16.19 1.10
C ASP A 111 21.73 17.16 2.23
N LYS A 112 20.59 17.85 2.13
CA LYS A 112 20.09 18.75 3.16
C LYS A 112 19.55 18.01 4.38
N PHE A 113 18.99 16.81 4.21
CA PHE A 113 18.40 16.02 5.28
C PHE A 113 18.98 14.60 5.36
N PRO A 114 20.31 14.44 5.50
CA PRO A 114 20.97 13.13 5.42
C PRO A 114 20.47 12.19 6.53
N ASP A 115 20.06 12.75 7.66
CA ASP A 115 19.57 12.01 8.83
C ASP A 115 18.26 11.27 8.59
N LEU A 116 17.43 11.74 7.64
CA LEU A 116 16.16 11.09 7.30
C LEU A 116 16.35 9.79 6.51
N TRP A 117 17.53 9.58 5.93
CA TRP A 117 17.84 8.48 5.01
C TRP A 117 18.77 7.43 5.61
N ARG A 118 19.17 7.58 6.87
CA ARG A 118 20.01 6.61 7.59
C ARG A 118 19.28 5.27 7.71
N ASP A 119 20.02 4.17 7.64
CA ASP A 119 19.47 2.81 7.82
C ASP A 119 19.28 2.45 9.31
N GLU A 120 18.86 3.43 10.11
CA GLU A 120 18.62 3.31 11.55
C GLU A 120 17.13 3.43 11.85
N LEU A 121 16.68 2.76 12.91
CA LEU A 121 15.28 2.86 13.33
C LEU A 121 15.05 4.18 14.04
N GLY A 122 14.27 5.07 13.41
CA GLY A 122 13.82 6.32 14.01
C GLY A 122 12.93 6.10 15.25
N SER A 123 12.72 7.17 16.02
CA SER A 123 11.86 7.14 17.20
C SER A 123 10.93 8.33 17.25
N PHE A 124 9.63 8.07 17.34
CA PHE A 124 8.64 9.09 17.62
C PHE A 124 8.82 9.58 19.07
N ASN A 125 9.17 10.86 19.23
CA ASN A 125 9.69 11.40 20.50
C ASN A 125 8.65 12.17 21.33
N LYS A 126 7.37 12.19 20.93
CA LYS A 126 6.35 12.98 21.64
C LYS A 126 5.73 12.25 22.83
N PHE A 127 5.58 10.93 22.76
CA PHE A 127 5.06 10.12 23.87
C PHE A 127 5.38 8.64 23.69
N LYS A 128 5.21 7.85 24.78
CA LYS A 128 5.19 6.39 24.74
C LYS A 128 3.75 5.89 24.67
N VAL A 129 3.48 4.93 23.80
CA VAL A 129 2.17 4.31 23.61
C VAL A 129 1.78 3.49 24.83
N SER A 130 0.56 3.71 25.33
CA SER A 130 -0.02 2.95 26.45
C SER A 130 -1.25 2.17 25.98
N LEU A 131 -1.15 0.84 26.02
CA LEU A 131 -2.23 -0.09 25.72
C LEU A 131 -3.08 -0.32 26.97
N LYS A 132 -4.37 0.00 26.89
CA LYS A 132 -5.33 -0.20 28.00
C LYS A 132 -6.12 -1.48 27.79
N LEU A 133 -6.22 -2.29 28.84
CA LEU A 133 -7.06 -3.48 28.89
C LEU A 133 -8.47 -3.13 29.37
N LYS A 134 -9.46 -3.91 28.94
CA LYS A 134 -10.81 -3.92 29.52
C LYS A 134 -10.76 -4.42 30.96
N GLU A 135 -11.69 -3.99 31.81
CA GLU A 135 -11.72 -4.36 33.23
C GLU A 135 -11.74 -5.88 33.46
N ASN A 136 -12.46 -6.62 32.61
CA ASN A 136 -12.59 -8.07 32.70
C ASN A 136 -11.60 -8.84 31.80
N ALA A 137 -10.47 -8.21 31.45
CA ALA A 137 -9.46 -8.84 30.60
C ALA A 137 -8.81 -10.03 31.31
N VAL A 138 -8.86 -11.20 30.67
CA VAL A 138 -8.21 -12.42 31.17
C VAL A 138 -6.99 -12.72 30.32
N PRO A 139 -5.77 -12.78 30.89
CA PRO A 139 -4.57 -13.07 30.13
C PRO A 139 -4.64 -14.39 29.36
N LYS A 140 -4.15 -14.37 28.12
CA LYS A 140 -4.17 -15.55 27.22
C LYS A 140 -2.76 -15.94 26.80
N PHE A 141 -2.38 -17.16 27.15
CA PHE A 141 -1.08 -17.74 26.83
C PHE A 141 -1.25 -18.87 25.81
N PHE A 142 -0.82 -18.65 24.57
CA PHE A 142 -0.80 -19.68 23.54
C PHE A 142 0.62 -20.21 23.33
N LYS A 143 0.71 -21.50 23.00
CA LYS A 143 1.95 -22.14 22.57
C LYS A 143 2.40 -21.58 21.22
N SER A 144 3.70 -21.62 20.95
CA SER A 144 4.23 -21.30 19.63
C SER A 144 3.67 -22.24 18.56
N ARG A 145 3.39 -21.70 17.38
CA ARG A 145 2.99 -22.50 16.22
C ARG A 145 4.24 -23.15 15.63
N THR A 146 4.06 -24.34 15.07
CA THR A 146 5.14 -25.03 14.34
C THR A 146 5.55 -24.17 13.14
N VAL A 147 6.83 -23.80 13.10
CA VAL A 147 7.41 -23.11 11.94
C VAL A 147 7.80 -24.16 10.90
N PRO A 148 7.36 -24.03 9.63
CA PRO A 148 7.79 -24.93 8.57
C PRO A 148 9.31 -24.98 8.48
N PHE A 149 9.88 -26.18 8.29
CA PHE A 149 11.33 -26.39 8.27
C PHE A 149 12.05 -25.44 7.29
N ALA A 150 11.48 -25.24 6.10
CA ALA A 150 12.01 -24.34 5.06
C ALA A 150 12.07 -22.85 5.46
N LEU A 151 11.30 -22.43 6.47
CA LEU A 151 11.28 -21.04 6.95
C LEU A 151 12.07 -20.86 8.25
N LYS A 152 12.51 -21.93 8.90
CA LYS A 152 13.08 -21.90 10.25
C LYS A 152 14.29 -20.96 10.35
N ASP A 153 15.26 -21.13 9.45
CA ASP A 153 16.48 -20.30 9.44
C ASP A 153 16.16 -18.82 9.19
N LYS A 154 15.22 -18.54 8.28
CA LYS A 154 14.79 -17.17 7.97
C LYS A 154 14.06 -16.52 9.15
N VAL A 155 13.25 -17.29 9.87
CA VAL A 155 12.60 -16.81 11.10
C VAL A 155 13.63 -16.51 12.17
N GLU A 156 14.63 -17.39 12.37
CA GLU A 156 15.69 -17.15 13.36
C GLU A 156 16.54 -15.91 13.01
N GLN A 157 16.88 -15.73 11.74
CA GLN A 157 17.58 -14.52 11.27
C GLN A 157 16.75 -13.25 11.54
N GLU A 158 15.45 -13.28 11.29
CA GLU A 158 14.58 -12.13 11.55
C GLU A 158 14.41 -11.86 13.05
N LEU A 159 14.32 -12.89 13.90
CA LEU A 159 14.33 -12.72 15.36
C LEU A 159 15.61 -12.02 15.83
N GLU A 160 16.78 -12.46 15.35
CA GLU A 160 18.06 -11.84 15.71
C GLU A 160 18.15 -10.40 15.20
N ARG A 161 17.65 -10.11 13.99
CA ARG A 161 17.59 -8.73 13.47
C ARG A 161 16.70 -7.85 14.36
N LEU A 162 15.52 -8.32 14.75
CA LEU A 162 14.60 -7.57 15.62
C LEU A 162 15.17 -7.37 17.03
N LYS A 163 15.94 -8.32 17.56
CA LYS A 163 16.68 -8.17 18.82
C LYS A 163 17.78 -7.11 18.71
N LYS A 164 18.57 -7.13 17.63
CA LYS A 164 19.63 -6.12 17.38
C LYS A 164 19.06 -4.70 17.29
N LEU A 165 17.87 -4.55 16.71
CA LEU A 165 17.15 -3.26 16.65
C LEU A 165 16.44 -2.89 17.95
N ASN A 166 16.59 -3.69 19.01
CA ASN A 166 15.88 -3.56 20.28
C ASN A 166 14.35 -3.49 20.11
N ILE A 167 13.80 -4.09 19.04
CA ILE A 167 12.35 -4.22 18.83
C ILE A 167 11.82 -5.40 19.65
N LEU A 168 12.61 -6.47 19.76
CA LEU A 168 12.32 -7.64 20.59
C LEU A 168 13.32 -7.77 21.74
N VAL A 169 12.80 -8.05 22.93
CA VAL A 169 13.60 -8.33 24.14
C VAL A 169 13.16 -9.68 24.71
N PRO A 170 14.09 -10.62 24.99
CA PRO A 170 13.75 -11.91 25.59
C PRO A 170 13.20 -11.72 27.01
N ILE A 171 12.27 -12.59 27.40
CA ILE A 171 11.66 -12.60 28.73
C ILE A 171 11.39 -14.03 29.17
N ASP A 172 11.34 -14.26 30.48
CA ASP A 172 11.07 -15.60 31.04
C ASP A 172 9.58 -15.84 31.30
N HIS A 173 8.83 -14.78 31.60
CA HIS A 173 7.43 -14.84 31.98
C HIS A 173 6.62 -13.73 31.33
N ALA A 174 5.40 -14.04 30.93
CA ALA A 174 4.46 -13.07 30.39
C ALA A 174 3.01 -13.49 30.71
N PRO A 175 2.13 -12.52 31.02
CA PRO A 175 0.71 -12.79 31.23
C PRO A 175 0.03 -13.20 29.91
N TYR A 176 0.42 -12.56 28.80
CA TYR A 176 -0.02 -12.92 27.46
C TYR A 176 1.12 -13.61 26.71
N ALA A 177 0.79 -14.55 25.82
CA ALA A 177 1.78 -15.11 24.89
C ALA A 177 1.14 -15.36 23.53
N THR A 178 1.53 -14.55 22.56
CA THR A 178 0.93 -14.50 21.23
C THR A 178 1.72 -15.37 20.26
N PRO A 179 1.12 -16.35 19.57
CA PRO A 179 1.86 -17.17 18.63
C PRO A 179 2.29 -16.32 17.43
N ILE A 180 3.51 -16.57 16.93
CA ILE A 180 3.99 -15.91 15.72
C ILE A 180 3.37 -16.51 14.45
N VAL A 181 3.30 -15.67 13.42
CA VAL A 181 2.94 -16.00 12.05
C VAL A 181 4.06 -15.48 11.14
N PRO A 182 4.97 -16.36 10.70
CA PRO A 182 5.95 -16.03 9.67
C PRO A 182 5.26 -15.77 8.34
N VAL A 183 5.52 -14.62 7.72
CA VAL A 183 5.01 -14.27 6.39
C VAL A 183 6.20 -14.14 5.45
N LEU A 184 6.23 -14.98 4.41
CA LEU A 184 7.23 -14.88 3.35
C LEU A 184 6.87 -13.70 2.43
N LYS A 185 7.79 -12.75 2.28
CA LYS A 185 7.67 -11.64 1.32
C LYS A 185 8.09 -12.10 -0.08
N GLU A 186 7.65 -11.37 -1.10
CA GLU A 186 8.01 -11.62 -2.50
C GLU A 186 9.52 -11.60 -2.74
N ASN A 187 10.25 -10.75 -2.01
CA ASN A 187 11.72 -10.68 -2.06
C ASN A 187 12.42 -11.85 -1.34
N GLY A 188 11.69 -12.85 -0.87
CA GLY A 188 12.21 -14.05 -0.21
C GLY A 188 12.56 -13.86 1.28
N SER A 189 12.47 -12.65 1.83
CA SER A 189 12.65 -12.39 3.27
C SER A 189 11.41 -12.78 4.07
N VAL A 190 11.57 -13.01 5.38
CA VAL A 190 10.45 -13.34 6.28
C VAL A 190 10.14 -12.15 7.19
N ARG A 191 8.85 -11.85 7.34
CA ARG A 191 8.34 -10.95 8.37
C ARG A 191 7.71 -11.76 9.49
N ILE A 192 8.07 -11.47 10.74
CA ILE A 192 7.43 -12.06 11.90
C ILE A 192 6.31 -11.15 12.36
N ALA A 193 5.08 -11.68 12.38
CA ALA A 193 3.90 -11.00 12.93
C ALA A 193 3.33 -11.79 14.11
N GLY A 194 2.84 -11.12 15.15
CA GLY A 194 2.07 -11.76 16.21
C GLY A 194 0.60 -11.87 15.82
N ASP A 195 -0.02 -13.03 16.02
CA ASP A 195 -1.47 -13.17 15.87
C ASP A 195 -2.21 -12.64 17.10
N PHE A 196 -2.20 -11.31 17.27
CA PHE A 196 -2.83 -10.67 18.43
C PHE A 196 -4.36 -10.81 18.45
N SER A 197 -4.98 -11.32 17.36
CA SER A 197 -6.42 -11.55 17.28
C SER A 197 -6.88 -12.64 18.26
N VAL A 198 -6.02 -13.63 18.54
CA VAL A 198 -6.33 -14.73 19.46
C VAL A 198 -5.99 -14.39 20.91
N THR A 199 -5.12 -13.42 21.15
CA THR A 199 -4.67 -12.97 22.47
C THR A 199 -5.22 -11.58 22.82
N LEU A 200 -4.42 -10.55 22.57
CA LEU A 200 -4.49 -9.24 23.19
C LEU A 200 -5.61 -8.37 22.61
N ASN A 201 -5.87 -8.42 21.29
CA ASN A 201 -6.81 -7.51 20.63
C ASN A 201 -8.23 -7.59 21.18
N LYS A 202 -8.67 -8.77 21.64
CA LYS A 202 -9.99 -8.96 22.24
C LYS A 202 -10.13 -8.28 23.60
N ASP A 203 -9.02 -8.12 24.31
CA ASP A 203 -8.96 -7.63 25.67
C ASP A 203 -8.55 -6.15 25.74
N LEU A 204 -8.08 -5.57 24.63
CA LEU A 204 -7.78 -4.14 24.52
C LEU A 204 -9.06 -3.30 24.49
N ILE A 205 -9.00 -2.13 25.14
CA ILE A 205 -9.88 -1.02 24.83
C ILE A 205 -9.39 -0.44 23.50
N ILE A 206 -10.19 -0.65 22.45
CA ILE A 206 -9.81 -0.25 21.10
C ILE A 206 -10.05 1.25 20.90
N GLU A 207 -9.00 1.99 20.60
CA GLU A 207 -9.08 3.39 20.20
C GLU A 207 -9.76 3.49 18.84
N LYS A 208 -10.85 4.25 18.77
CA LYS A 208 -11.52 4.59 17.52
C LYS A 208 -11.04 5.95 17.06
N TYR A 209 -10.40 5.97 15.89
CA TYR A 209 -10.02 7.19 15.19
C TYR A 209 -10.49 7.07 13.74
N PRO A 210 -11.13 8.10 13.16
CA PRO A 210 -11.57 8.06 11.78
C PRO A 210 -10.34 7.96 10.87
N LEU A 211 -10.18 6.81 10.21
CA LEU A 211 -9.18 6.67 9.16
C LEU A 211 -9.78 7.25 7.88
N PRO A 212 -9.11 8.23 7.23
CA PRO A 212 -9.63 8.78 5.99
C PRO A 212 -9.63 7.70 4.91
N ARG A 213 -10.60 7.79 4.00
CA ARG A 213 -10.57 6.98 2.78
C ARG A 213 -9.49 7.51 1.85
N ILE A 214 -8.92 6.65 1.01
CA ILE A 214 -7.87 7.08 0.09
C ILE A 214 -8.40 8.12 -0.92
N GLU A 215 -9.67 8.02 -1.31
CA GLU A 215 -10.34 8.99 -2.17
C GLU A 215 -10.47 10.37 -1.50
N GLU A 216 -10.70 10.41 -0.18
CA GLU A 216 -10.74 11.66 0.59
C GLU A 216 -9.35 12.31 0.66
N VAL A 217 -8.30 11.49 0.81
CA VAL A 217 -6.90 11.94 0.78
C VAL A 217 -6.58 12.56 -0.58
N PHE A 218 -6.93 11.89 -1.69
CA PHE A 218 -6.68 12.44 -3.03
C PHE A 218 -7.54 13.66 -3.35
N ALA A 219 -8.79 13.70 -2.90
CA ALA A 219 -9.64 14.87 -3.06
C ALA A 219 -9.07 16.11 -2.36
N LYS A 220 -8.49 15.96 -1.16
CA LYS A 220 -7.81 17.04 -0.43
C LYS A 220 -6.58 17.59 -1.16
N LEU A 221 -5.95 16.77 -1.99
CA LEU A 221 -4.78 17.12 -2.79
C LEU A 221 -5.17 17.63 -4.20
N GLY A 222 -6.46 17.71 -4.50
CA GLY A 222 -6.96 18.17 -5.78
C GLY A 222 -6.53 19.62 -6.08
N GLY A 223 -6.23 19.89 -7.35
CA GLY A 223 -5.77 21.19 -7.81
C GLY A 223 -4.25 21.42 -7.74
N GLY A 224 -3.50 20.49 -7.14
CA GLY A 224 -2.05 20.53 -7.18
C GLY A 224 -1.46 20.18 -8.55
N GLU A 225 -0.31 20.79 -8.83
CA GLU A 225 0.42 20.56 -10.08
C GLU A 225 1.51 19.50 -9.91
N MET A 226 2.11 19.43 -8.72
CA MET A 226 3.19 18.51 -8.36
C MET A 226 2.82 17.74 -7.10
N TYR A 227 3.16 16.45 -7.09
CA TYR A 227 2.83 15.55 -5.99
C TYR A 227 4.03 14.77 -5.51
N SER A 228 4.13 14.60 -4.19
CA SER A 228 5.13 13.76 -3.54
C SER A 228 4.44 12.74 -2.65
N LYS A 229 4.94 11.50 -2.71
CA LYS A 229 4.54 10.41 -1.82
C LYS A 229 5.75 9.95 -1.02
N ILE A 230 5.61 9.92 0.31
CA ILE A 230 6.64 9.49 1.24
C ILE A 230 6.12 8.25 1.97
N ASP A 231 6.87 7.16 1.89
CA ASP A 231 6.59 5.90 2.60
C ASP A 231 7.54 5.76 3.79
N LEU A 232 6.98 5.68 5.01
CA LEU A 232 7.76 5.61 6.24
C LEU A 232 8.23 4.18 6.53
N LYS A 233 9.53 3.95 6.37
CA LYS A 233 10.17 2.67 6.71
C LYS A 233 9.89 2.29 8.18
N ASN A 234 9.34 1.09 8.37
CA ASN A 234 8.99 0.54 9.68
C ASN A 234 8.15 1.50 10.55
N ALA A 235 7.22 2.23 9.93
CA ALA A 235 6.41 3.30 10.54
C ALA A 235 5.97 3.03 12.00
N TYR A 236 5.26 1.93 12.26
CA TYR A 236 4.80 1.61 13.62
C TYR A 236 5.95 1.37 14.61
N ASN A 237 7.07 0.78 14.19
CA ASN A 237 8.18 0.52 15.09
C ASN A 237 8.88 1.79 15.58
N GLN A 238 8.59 2.95 15.00
CA GLN A 238 9.08 4.23 15.51
C GLN A 238 8.41 4.61 16.84
N PHE A 239 7.21 4.09 17.14
CA PHE A 239 6.48 4.37 18.38
C PHE A 239 6.94 3.43 19.51
N ILE A 240 7.43 3.99 20.61
CA ILE A 240 7.84 3.21 21.80
C ILE A 240 6.60 2.83 22.61
N LEU A 241 6.49 1.56 23.01
CA LEU A 241 5.51 1.11 24.00
C LEU A 241 6.01 1.44 25.42
N GLY A 242 5.12 1.94 26.28
CA GLY A 242 5.40 2.04 27.71
C GLY A 242 5.63 0.65 28.33
N GLU A 243 6.46 0.55 29.36
CA GLU A 243 6.85 -0.74 29.97
C GLU A 243 5.66 -1.64 30.34
N PRO A 244 4.56 -1.14 30.94
CA PRO A 244 3.39 -1.97 31.23
C PRO A 244 2.70 -2.52 29.97
N SER A 245 2.83 -1.83 28.84
CA SER A 245 2.27 -2.29 27.57
C SER A 245 3.18 -3.27 26.85
N GLN A 246 4.50 -3.13 26.99
CA GLN A 246 5.47 -4.05 26.38
C GLN A 246 5.21 -5.49 26.81
N ILE A 247 5.01 -5.73 28.11
CA ILE A 247 4.79 -7.08 28.64
C ILE A 247 3.51 -7.75 28.11
N LEU A 248 2.50 -6.96 27.73
CA LEU A 248 1.26 -7.46 27.14
C LEU A 248 1.47 -7.95 25.70
N THR A 249 2.44 -7.38 25.00
CA THR A 249 2.74 -7.68 23.59
C THR A 249 3.66 -8.88 23.40
N ALA A 250 3.82 -9.72 24.42
CA ALA A 250 4.69 -10.87 24.35
C ALA A 250 4.26 -11.86 23.25
N ILE A 251 5.27 -12.33 22.50
CA ILE A 251 5.16 -13.36 21.46
C ILE A 251 5.83 -14.65 21.89
N ASN A 252 5.26 -15.76 21.46
CA ASN A 252 5.77 -17.10 21.69
C ASN A 252 6.32 -17.68 20.39
N THR A 253 7.61 -18.02 20.42
CA THR A 253 8.36 -18.53 19.26
C THR A 253 8.92 -19.91 19.58
N HIS A 254 9.50 -20.58 18.59
CA HIS A 254 10.25 -21.81 18.83
C HIS A 254 11.58 -21.60 19.57
N LYS A 255 12.00 -20.34 19.79
CA LYS A 255 13.21 -19.96 20.53
C LYS A 255 12.92 -19.40 21.94
N GLY A 256 11.65 -19.35 22.35
CA GLY A 256 11.22 -18.81 23.63
C GLY A 256 10.32 -17.59 23.50
N LEU A 257 10.13 -16.90 24.62
CA LEU A 257 9.27 -15.72 24.75
C LEU A 257 10.07 -14.43 24.52
N TYR A 258 9.43 -13.50 23.83
CA TYR A 258 9.96 -12.14 23.63
C TYR A 258 8.84 -11.13 23.80
N LYS A 259 9.14 -9.95 24.35
CA LYS A 259 8.23 -8.78 24.31
C LYS A 259 8.63 -7.80 23.23
N TYR A 260 7.65 -7.10 22.66
CA TYR A 260 7.93 -5.94 21.83
C TYR A 260 8.17 -4.70 22.69
N THR A 261 9.17 -3.90 22.32
CA THR A 261 9.44 -2.58 22.92
C THR A 261 8.77 -1.44 22.16
N ARG A 262 8.37 -1.71 20.91
CA ARG A 262 7.78 -0.76 19.96
C ARG A 262 6.40 -1.23 19.52
N LEU A 263 5.59 -0.30 19.03
CA LEU A 263 4.30 -0.63 18.42
C LEU A 263 4.53 -1.50 17.18
N VAL A 264 3.63 -2.46 16.95
CA VAL A 264 3.76 -3.46 15.88
C VAL A 264 2.46 -3.62 15.10
N TYR A 265 2.61 -4.07 13.85
CA TYR A 265 1.51 -4.56 13.03
C TYR A 265 0.77 -5.69 13.74
N GLY A 266 -0.56 -5.73 13.53
CA GLY A 266 -1.44 -6.75 14.12
C GLY A 266 -2.10 -6.32 15.43
N LEU A 267 -1.57 -5.32 16.14
CA LEU A 267 -2.28 -4.71 17.27
C LEU A 267 -3.44 -3.85 16.77
N ALA A 268 -4.63 -4.06 17.33
CA ALA A 268 -5.85 -3.36 16.89
C ALA A 268 -5.76 -1.83 17.02
N ASN A 269 -5.00 -1.32 18.00
CA ASN A 269 -4.83 0.12 18.21
C ASN A 269 -3.77 0.76 17.31
N ALA A 270 -2.89 -0.02 16.66
CA ALA A 270 -1.75 0.54 15.95
C ALA A 270 -2.13 1.52 14.84
N PRO A 271 -3.12 1.24 13.96
CA PRO A 271 -3.53 2.18 12.91
C PRO A 271 -4.09 3.50 13.46
N ALA A 272 -4.97 3.42 14.46
CA ALA A 272 -5.60 4.59 15.05
C ALA A 272 -4.59 5.51 15.75
N ILE A 273 -3.69 4.91 16.55
CA ILE A 273 -2.62 5.64 17.26
C ILE A 273 -1.72 6.34 16.24
N PHE A 274 -1.29 5.64 15.20
CA PHE A 274 -0.39 6.20 14.19
C PHE A 274 -1.05 7.33 13.41
N GLN A 275 -2.25 7.08 12.85
CA GLN A 275 -2.98 8.07 12.05
C GLN A 275 -3.19 9.35 12.85
N LYS A 276 -3.73 9.23 14.08
CA LYS A 276 -3.96 10.38 14.96
C LYS A 276 -2.68 11.16 15.25
N SER A 277 -1.59 10.44 15.55
CA SER A 277 -0.31 11.06 15.87
C SER A 277 0.28 11.83 14.69
N MET A 278 0.22 11.25 13.50
CA MET A 278 0.75 11.87 12.29
C MET A 278 -0.09 13.06 11.82
N GLU A 279 -1.42 12.94 11.85
CA GLU A 279 -2.31 14.08 11.53
C GLU A 279 -2.12 15.22 12.53
N THR A 280 -1.95 14.91 13.82
CA THR A 280 -1.67 15.95 14.84
C THR A 280 -0.30 16.59 14.60
N LEU A 281 0.73 15.79 14.28
CA LEU A 281 2.09 16.29 14.05
C LEU A 281 2.18 17.22 12.84
N LEU A 282 1.44 16.89 11.76
CA LEU A 282 1.49 17.61 10.49
C LEU A 282 0.36 18.65 10.36
N SER A 283 -0.43 18.83 11.42
CA SER A 283 -1.50 19.82 11.46
C SER A 283 -0.95 21.22 11.19
N GLY A 284 -1.58 21.93 10.24
CA GLY A 284 -1.17 23.28 9.84
C GLY A 284 -0.19 23.33 8.67
N ILE A 285 0.25 22.19 8.14
CA ILE A 285 1.03 22.14 6.90
C ILE A 285 0.07 21.97 5.72
N ASP A 286 -0.08 23.02 4.93
CA ASP A 286 -0.93 23.01 3.74
C ASP A 286 -0.43 22.03 2.67
N GLY A 287 -1.37 21.38 1.99
CA GLY A 287 -1.06 20.42 0.92
C GLY A 287 -0.59 19.06 1.42
N VAL A 288 -0.52 18.82 2.75
CA VAL A 288 -0.14 17.52 3.32
C VAL A 288 -1.37 16.69 3.68
N SER A 289 -1.32 15.39 3.40
CA SER A 289 -2.31 14.42 3.87
C SER A 289 -1.64 13.11 4.27
N VAL A 290 -2.20 12.44 5.28
CA VAL A 290 -1.65 11.18 5.82
C VAL A 290 -2.64 10.06 5.59
N TRP A 291 -2.15 8.90 5.18
CA TRP A 291 -2.91 7.66 5.12
C TRP A 291 -2.04 6.51 5.61
N LEU A 292 -2.23 6.13 6.87
CA LEU A 292 -1.39 5.15 7.57
C LEU A 292 0.08 5.53 7.43
N ASP A 293 0.94 4.62 6.99
CA ASP A 293 2.38 4.78 6.80
C ASP A 293 2.77 5.64 5.57
N TYR A 294 1.79 6.09 4.80
CA TYR A 294 2.00 6.98 3.66
C TYR A 294 1.69 8.44 4.01
N MET A 295 2.61 9.33 3.65
CA MET A 295 2.40 10.76 3.61
C MET A 295 2.35 11.22 2.16
N TYR A 296 1.39 12.08 1.87
CA TYR A 296 1.20 12.69 0.56
C TYR A 296 1.35 14.19 0.70
N TYR A 297 1.98 14.81 -0.29
CA TYR A 297 2.04 16.24 -0.47
C TYR A 297 1.60 16.60 -1.88
N GLY A 298 0.79 17.64 -2.02
CA GLY A 298 0.45 18.28 -3.28
C GLY A 298 0.84 19.75 -3.21
N SER A 299 1.51 20.26 -4.25
CA SER A 299 1.71 21.69 -4.41
C SER A 299 0.33 22.37 -4.52
N ARG A 300 0.23 23.62 -4.09
CA ARG A 300 -0.94 24.46 -4.35
C ARG A 300 -0.56 25.52 -5.38
#